data_AF-A0A7Z2W0W2-F1
#
_entry.id   AF-A0A7Z2W0W2-F1
#
_cell.length_a   1.000
_cell.length_b   1.000
_cell.length_c   1.000
_cell.angle_alpha   90.00
_cell.angle_beta   90.00
_cell.angle_gamma   90.00
#
_symmetry.space_group_name_H-M   'P 1'
#
loop_
_entity.id
_entity.type
_entity.pdbx_description
1 polymer ?
#
loop_
_entity_poly.entity_id
_entity_poly.type
_entity_poly.pdbx_seq_one_letter_code
_entity_poly.pdbx_strand_id
1 'polypeptide(L)'
;MTDFDPRHRELGSLRDAGRHAEALALLQHLFDEVEDGIVPARSGLFIPMLEWRFLGEVHAPAQAALREQRDRQVARLLAGDQYVGAGVQAPESLWHVGRFSLIVDMNAILGDPGATRDLFLQLDAAQPALARRYAWQALPDIVAAGDFALAERYRKNPLELLNQVNAAARRYPLFPQERQAPRLAAELSNLTRDVGIGIAVLRGTGREQEADSLRTALLAGLESGELRALAQRELEEQGTIQGEIARHRMAQEGHDLPD
;
A
#
# COMPACT_ATOMS: atom_id res chain seq x y z
N MET A 1 -22.99 2.97 -11.81
CA MET A 1 -22.60 4.39 -11.93
C MET A 1 -22.19 4.84 -10.55
N THR A 2 -20.90 5.03 -10.32
CA THR A 2 -20.39 5.59 -9.06
C THR A 2 -20.77 7.06 -9.05
N ASP A 3 -21.68 7.46 -8.18
CA ASP A 3 -22.08 8.85 -8.03
C ASP A 3 -20.86 9.62 -7.50
N PHE A 4 -20.33 10.55 -8.31
CA PHE A 4 -19.16 11.33 -7.93
C PHE A 4 -19.64 12.45 -7.01
N ASP A 5 -19.32 12.37 -5.71
CA ASP A 5 -19.73 13.37 -4.73
C ASP A 5 -19.25 14.77 -5.17
N PRO A 6 -20.17 15.72 -5.45
CA PRO A 6 -19.79 17.04 -5.94
C PRO A 6 -18.90 17.80 -4.95
N ARG A 7 -18.93 17.46 -3.66
CA ARG A 7 -18.10 18.07 -2.61
C ARG A 7 -16.61 17.76 -2.82
N HIS A 8 -16.25 16.66 -3.49
CA HIS A 8 -14.86 16.41 -3.88
C HIS A 8 -14.35 17.43 -4.91
N ARG A 9 -15.22 17.88 -5.83
CA ARG A 9 -14.86 18.93 -6.79
C ARG A 9 -14.71 20.28 -6.09
N GLU A 10 -15.61 20.56 -5.15
CA GLU A 10 -15.54 21.77 -4.32
C GLU A 10 -14.25 21.83 -3.51
N LEU A 11 -13.84 20.72 -2.90
CA LEU A 11 -12.59 20.60 -2.16
C LEU A 11 -11.38 20.98 -3.02
N GLY A 12 -11.28 20.43 -4.23
CA GLY A 12 -10.24 20.81 -5.19
C GLY A 12 -10.29 22.29 -5.57
N SER A 13 -11.48 22.83 -5.82
CA SER A 13 -11.65 24.25 -6.15
C SER A 13 -11.26 25.18 -5.00
N LEU A 14 -11.55 24.83 -3.74
CA LEU A 14 -11.16 25.61 -2.56
C LEU A 14 -9.63 25.62 -2.41
N ARG A 15 -8.99 24.47 -2.61
CA ARG A 15 -7.53 24.35 -2.60
C ARG A 15 -6.90 25.22 -3.68
N ASP A 16 -7.35 25.09 -4.92
CA ASP A 16 -6.79 25.82 -6.06
C ASP A 16 -7.01 27.35 -5.94
N ALA A 17 -8.06 27.76 -5.22
CA ALA A 17 -8.32 29.16 -4.89
C ALA A 17 -7.53 29.69 -3.67
N GLY A 18 -6.66 28.88 -3.04
CA GLY A 18 -5.90 29.26 -1.85
C GLY A 18 -6.72 29.29 -0.55
N ARG A 19 -7.98 28.85 -0.56
CA ARG A 19 -8.91 28.83 0.59
C ARG A 19 -8.67 27.57 1.43
N HIS A 20 -7.41 27.36 1.84
CA HIS A 20 -6.93 26.12 2.43
C HIS A 20 -7.61 25.75 3.75
N ALA A 21 -7.98 26.73 4.57
CA ALA A 21 -8.66 26.47 5.85
C ALA A 21 -10.09 25.93 5.64
N GLU A 22 -10.79 26.42 4.61
CA GLU A 22 -12.13 25.94 4.27
C GLU A 22 -12.07 24.57 3.58
N ALA A 23 -11.07 24.37 2.72
CA ALA A 23 -10.77 23.05 2.17
C ALA A 23 -10.49 22.04 3.29
N LEU A 24 -9.69 22.40 4.30
CA LEU A 24 -9.39 21.54 5.45
C LEU A 24 -10.66 21.16 6.23
N ALA A 25 -11.52 22.13 6.52
CA ALA A 25 -12.76 21.87 7.25
C ALA A 25 -13.69 20.93 6.47
N LEU A 26 -13.84 21.13 5.15
CA LEU A 26 -14.62 20.24 4.30
C LEU A 26 -14.01 18.84 4.23
N LEU A 27 -12.68 18.73 4.12
CA LEU A 27 -11.97 17.45 4.08
C LEU A 27 -12.16 16.66 5.38
N GLN A 28 -12.05 17.30 6.53
CA GLN A 28 -12.31 16.67 7.84
C GLN A 28 -13.76 16.17 7.92
N HIS A 29 -14.72 16.98 7.49
CA HIS A 29 -16.12 16.60 7.49
C HIS A 29 -16.40 15.38 6.59
N LEU A 30 -15.87 15.38 5.36
CA LEU A 30 -16.01 14.24 4.44
C LEU A 30 -15.36 12.97 5.00
N PHE A 31 -14.24 13.10 5.69
CA PHE A 31 -13.57 11.96 6.31
C PHE A 31 -14.42 11.38 7.46
N ASP A 32 -14.92 12.24 8.35
CA ASP A 32 -15.74 11.84 9.49
C ASP A 32 -17.06 11.18 9.02
N GLU A 33 -17.69 11.69 7.95
CA GLU A 33 -18.88 11.06 7.34
C GLU A 33 -18.61 9.62 6.87
N VAL A 34 -17.42 9.37 6.30
CA VAL A 34 -17.04 8.02 5.87
C VAL A 34 -16.76 7.13 7.08
N GLU A 35 -16.18 7.67 8.16
CA GLU A 35 -15.98 6.92 9.41
C GLU A 35 -17.28 6.53 10.10
N ASP A 36 -18.27 7.41 10.08
CA ASP A 36 -19.59 7.21 10.70
C ASP A 36 -20.53 6.40 9.78
N GLY A 37 -20.19 6.26 8.51
CA GLY A 37 -20.92 5.47 7.54
C GLY A 37 -21.08 4.00 7.95
N ILE A 38 -22.22 3.41 7.59
CA ILE A 38 -22.45 1.97 7.75
C ILE A 38 -21.73 1.25 6.61
N VAL A 39 -20.68 0.48 6.93
CA VAL A 39 -19.87 -0.29 5.95
C VAL A 39 -19.38 0.60 4.79
N PRO A 40 -18.55 1.61 5.07
CA PRO A 40 -18.08 2.52 4.03
C PRO A 40 -17.26 1.76 2.98
N ALA A 41 -17.53 2.06 1.71
CA ALA A 41 -16.73 1.54 0.62
C ALA A 41 -15.31 2.13 0.68
N ARG A 42 -14.30 1.32 0.35
CA ARG A 42 -12.90 1.80 0.26
C ARG A 42 -12.73 3.03 -0.64
N SER A 43 -13.52 3.14 -1.70
CA SER A 43 -13.52 4.29 -2.60
C SER A 43 -13.88 5.61 -1.89
N GLY A 44 -14.66 5.56 -0.80
CA GLY A 44 -15.03 6.73 -0.01
C GLY A 44 -13.84 7.38 0.70
N LEU A 45 -12.80 6.60 1.05
CA LEU A 45 -11.58 7.14 1.67
C LEU A 45 -10.50 7.52 0.64
N PHE A 46 -10.60 7.04 -0.60
CA PHE A 46 -9.55 7.30 -1.61
C PHE A 46 -9.38 8.80 -1.90
N ILE A 47 -10.47 9.50 -2.19
CA ILE A 47 -10.40 10.95 -2.49
C ILE A 47 -10.00 11.77 -1.26
N PRO A 48 -10.59 11.58 -0.07
CA PRO A 48 -10.13 12.26 1.14
C PRO A 48 -8.64 12.06 1.44
N MET A 49 -8.12 10.84 1.32
CA MET A 49 -6.70 10.57 1.56
C MET A 49 -5.78 11.23 0.53
N LEU A 50 -6.20 11.27 -0.74
CA LEU A 50 -5.47 12.01 -1.78
C LEU A 50 -5.44 13.52 -1.50
N GLU A 51 -6.57 14.09 -1.10
CA GLU A 51 -6.67 15.52 -0.80
C GLU A 51 -5.92 15.91 0.48
N TRP A 52 -5.85 15.02 1.48
CA TRP A 52 -4.96 15.20 2.65
C TRP A 52 -3.51 15.40 2.23
N ARG A 53 -3.03 14.59 1.26
CA ARG A 53 -1.67 14.73 0.73
C ARG A 53 -1.48 16.09 0.06
N PHE A 54 -2.33 16.45 -0.90
CA PHE A 54 -2.17 17.71 -1.63
C PHE A 54 -2.29 18.94 -0.72
N LEU A 55 -3.25 18.94 0.20
CA LEU A 55 -3.41 20.06 1.12
C LEU A 55 -2.26 20.13 2.14
N GLY A 56 -1.75 18.98 2.60
CA GLY A 56 -0.61 18.90 3.51
C GLY A 56 0.71 19.42 2.94
N GLU A 57 0.87 19.42 1.61
CA GLU A 57 2.03 19.98 0.92
C GLU A 57 2.05 21.53 0.96
N VAL A 58 0.88 22.17 1.02
CA VAL A 58 0.74 23.64 0.91
C VAL A 58 0.19 24.32 2.16
N HIS A 59 -0.32 23.55 3.13
CA HIS A 59 -0.99 24.08 4.32
C HIS A 59 -0.63 23.28 5.58
N ALA A 60 0.31 23.81 6.39
CA ALA A 60 0.80 23.15 7.59
C ALA A 60 -0.29 22.71 8.61
N PRO A 61 -1.39 23.45 8.82
CA PRO A 61 -2.50 22.98 9.65
C PRO A 61 -3.14 21.67 9.17
N ALA A 62 -3.12 21.38 7.86
CA ALA A 62 -3.60 20.11 7.35
C ALA A 62 -2.70 18.94 7.79
N GLN A 63 -1.37 19.12 7.78
CA GLN A 63 -0.45 18.10 8.32
C GLN A 63 -0.72 17.83 9.80
N ALA A 64 -0.97 18.88 10.60
CA ALA A 64 -1.29 18.73 12.02
C ALA A 64 -2.61 17.97 12.23
N ALA A 65 -3.65 18.32 11.47
CA ALA A 65 -4.94 17.65 11.55
C ALA A 65 -4.89 16.19 11.09
N LEU A 66 -4.06 15.86 10.08
CA LEU A 66 -3.84 14.47 9.67
C LEU A 66 -3.14 13.65 10.76
N ARG A 67 -2.15 14.22 11.47
CA ARG A 67 -1.52 13.55 12.63
C ARG A 67 -2.54 13.27 13.72
N GLU A 68 -3.38 14.25 14.04
CA GLU A 68 -4.43 14.07 15.04
C GLU A 68 -5.41 12.96 14.63
N GLN A 69 -5.85 12.96 13.36
CA GLN A 69 -6.71 11.88 12.86
C GLN A 69 -6.02 10.52 12.94
N ARG A 70 -4.77 10.41 12.49
CA ARG A 70 -3.97 9.18 12.63
C ARG A 70 -3.92 8.69 14.07
N ASP A 71 -3.66 9.57 15.03
CA ASP A 71 -3.53 9.18 16.43
C ASP A 71 -4.87 8.68 17.00
N ARG A 72 -6.00 9.26 16.57
CA ARG A 72 -7.35 8.71 16.87
C ARG A 72 -7.55 7.32 16.24
N GLN A 73 -7.13 7.12 14.99
CA GLN A 73 -7.21 5.83 14.31
C GLN A 73 -6.39 4.75 15.05
N VAL A 74 -5.18 5.10 15.50
CA VAL A 74 -4.31 4.23 16.30
C VAL A 74 -5.00 3.85 17.61
N ALA A 75 -5.53 4.82 18.35
CA ALA A 75 -6.22 4.55 19.62
C ALA A 75 -7.41 3.59 19.43
N ARG A 76 -8.22 3.79 18.38
CA ARG A 76 -9.34 2.90 18.04
C ARG A 76 -8.87 1.49 17.70
N LEU A 77 -7.85 1.34 16.85
CA LEU A 77 -7.30 0.05 16.48
C LEU A 77 -6.80 -0.73 17.72
N LEU A 78 -6.04 -0.06 18.59
CA LEU A 78 -5.51 -0.67 19.81
C LEU A 78 -6.62 -1.03 20.81
N ALA A 79 -7.74 -0.30 20.80
CA ALA A 79 -8.95 -0.64 21.56
C ALA A 79 -9.77 -1.81 20.94
N GLY A 80 -9.36 -2.35 19.79
CA GLY A 80 -9.99 -3.49 19.13
C GLY A 80 -10.95 -3.13 17.99
N ASP A 81 -11.10 -1.84 17.64
CA ASP A 81 -11.88 -1.38 16.50
C ASP A 81 -11.06 -1.52 15.20
N GLN A 82 -11.15 -2.70 14.59
CA GLN A 82 -10.29 -3.13 13.47
C GLN A 82 -10.68 -2.54 12.11
N TYR A 83 -11.88 -1.98 11.96
CA TYR A 83 -12.45 -1.62 10.66
C TYR A 83 -13.07 -0.24 10.70
N VAL A 84 -12.91 0.53 9.62
CA VAL A 84 -13.61 1.82 9.46
C VAL A 84 -15.10 1.58 9.23
N GLY A 85 -15.94 2.44 9.80
CA GLY A 85 -17.40 2.35 9.70
C GLY A 85 -18.08 1.89 10.98
N ALA A 86 -19.31 2.34 11.19
CA ALA A 86 -20.14 1.92 12.31
C ALA A 86 -20.64 0.48 12.14
N GLY A 87 -20.62 -0.30 13.23
CA GLY A 87 -21.23 -1.64 13.30
C GLY A 87 -20.46 -2.79 12.63
N VAL A 88 -19.25 -2.54 12.14
CA VAL A 88 -18.41 -3.58 11.50
C VAL A 88 -17.63 -4.36 12.55
N GLN A 89 -18.16 -5.50 13.00
CA GLN A 89 -17.48 -6.35 13.99
C GLN A 89 -16.75 -7.56 13.39
N ALA A 90 -17.10 -7.96 12.16
CA ALA A 90 -16.51 -9.13 11.51
C ALA A 90 -16.33 -8.91 10.00
N PRO A 91 -15.25 -9.46 9.41
CA PRO A 91 -15.02 -9.39 7.97
C PRO A 91 -15.94 -10.37 7.24
N GLU A 92 -17.22 -10.04 7.11
CA GLU A 92 -18.13 -10.79 6.21
C GLU A 92 -17.89 -10.40 4.74
N SER A 93 -17.07 -9.37 4.50
CA SER A 93 -16.89 -8.76 3.17
C SER A 93 -15.47 -8.23 2.98
N LEU A 94 -14.92 -8.48 1.78
CA LEU A 94 -13.64 -7.91 1.27
C LEU A 94 -13.69 -6.38 1.06
N TRP A 95 -14.86 -5.77 1.23
CA TRP A 95 -15.09 -4.35 0.95
C TRP A 95 -14.77 -3.44 2.15
N HIS A 96 -14.53 -3.99 3.34
CA HIS A 96 -14.20 -3.22 4.53
C HIS A 96 -12.79 -2.66 4.48
N VAL A 97 -12.63 -1.42 4.96
CA VAL A 97 -11.31 -0.81 5.12
C VAL A 97 -10.75 -1.19 6.49
N GLY A 98 -9.68 -1.99 6.49
CA GLY A 98 -8.95 -2.28 7.72
C GLY A 98 -8.26 -1.03 8.25
N ARG A 99 -8.47 -0.73 9.54
CA ARG A 99 -7.96 0.49 10.18
C ARG A 99 -6.43 0.54 10.19
N PHE A 100 -5.76 -0.61 10.31
CA PHE A 100 -4.30 -0.68 10.16
C PHE A 100 -3.83 -0.18 8.78
N SER A 101 -4.46 -0.64 7.69
CA SER A 101 -4.14 -0.18 6.33
C SER A 101 -4.31 1.33 6.16
N LEU A 102 -5.39 1.88 6.71
CA LEU A 102 -5.64 3.33 6.68
C LEU A 102 -4.52 4.09 7.40
N ILE A 103 -4.09 3.61 8.57
CA ILE A 103 -3.00 4.25 9.33
C ILE A 103 -1.68 4.17 8.56
N VAL A 104 -1.39 3.06 7.88
CA VAL A 104 -0.21 2.95 7.02
C VAL A 104 -0.25 3.98 5.89
N ASP A 105 -1.40 4.16 5.24
CA ASP A 105 -1.58 5.19 4.21
C ASP A 105 -1.39 6.61 4.80
N MET A 106 -1.88 6.88 6.01
CA MET A 106 -1.65 8.15 6.73
C MET A 106 -0.16 8.36 7.06
N ASN A 107 0.54 7.34 7.55
CA ASN A 107 1.97 7.41 7.85
C ASN A 107 2.79 7.75 6.61
N ALA A 108 2.44 7.16 5.47
CA ALA A 108 3.08 7.45 4.19
C ALA A 108 2.89 8.92 3.76
N ILE A 109 1.69 9.47 3.92
CA ILE A 109 1.42 10.90 3.62
C ILE A 109 2.18 11.83 4.56
N LEU A 110 2.24 11.47 5.85
CA LEU A 110 2.93 12.25 6.88
C LEU A 110 4.47 12.19 6.76
N GLY A 111 5.00 11.24 5.98
CA GLY A 111 6.44 11.04 5.81
C GLY A 111 7.14 10.68 7.13
N ASP A 112 6.50 9.87 7.98
CA ASP A 112 6.97 9.52 9.32
C ASP A 112 7.63 8.12 9.31
N PRO A 113 8.95 8.03 9.04
CA PRO A 113 9.64 6.76 8.93
C PRO A 113 9.66 6.06 10.30
N GLY A 114 9.12 4.85 10.36
CA GLY A 114 9.08 4.04 11.57
C GLY A 114 7.73 4.04 12.30
N ALA A 115 6.82 4.98 12.01
CA ALA A 115 5.51 5.02 12.66
C ALA A 115 4.70 3.71 12.47
N THR A 116 4.78 3.09 11.28
CA THR A 116 4.16 1.79 11.02
C THR A 116 4.77 0.67 11.85
N ARG A 117 6.11 0.65 11.98
CA ARG A 117 6.83 -0.34 12.80
C ARG A 117 6.45 -0.19 14.27
N ASP A 118 6.42 1.04 14.78
CA ASP A 118 6.12 1.30 16.18
C ASP A 118 4.66 0.98 16.51
N LEU A 119 3.73 1.26 15.60
CA LEU A 119 2.35 0.77 15.71
C LEU A 119 2.28 -0.76 15.68
N PHE A 120 3.04 -1.40 14.78
CA PHE A 120 3.06 -2.85 14.68
C PHE A 120 3.57 -3.51 15.96
N LEU A 121 4.59 -2.94 16.61
CA LEU A 121 5.11 -3.41 17.90
C LEU A 121 4.05 -3.30 19.01
N GLN A 122 3.32 -2.19 19.08
CA GLN A 122 2.21 -2.03 20.02
C GLN A 122 1.12 -3.07 19.77
N LEU A 123 0.80 -3.33 18.50
CA LEU A 123 -0.19 -4.31 18.09
C LEU A 123 0.25 -5.75 18.36
N ASP A 124 1.53 -6.09 18.15
CA ASP A 124 2.09 -7.41 18.49
C ASP A 124 2.04 -7.68 19.99
N ALA A 125 2.34 -6.66 20.80
CA ALA A 125 2.28 -6.77 22.26
C ALA A 125 0.85 -6.95 22.78
N ALA A 126 -0.11 -6.18 22.24
CA ALA A 126 -1.49 -6.20 22.72
C ALA A 126 -2.34 -7.33 22.09
N GLN A 127 -2.16 -7.58 20.79
CA GLN A 127 -3.00 -8.45 19.98
C GLN A 127 -2.18 -9.22 18.91
N PRO A 128 -1.31 -10.18 19.29
CA PRO A 128 -0.39 -10.86 18.36
C PRO A 128 -1.06 -11.53 17.15
N ALA A 129 -2.27 -12.08 17.35
CA ALA A 129 -3.03 -12.69 16.26
C ALA A 129 -3.46 -11.67 15.19
N LEU A 130 -3.80 -10.46 15.63
CA LEU A 130 -4.14 -9.35 14.73
C LEU A 130 -2.89 -8.81 14.03
N ALA A 131 -1.79 -8.64 14.77
CA ALA A 131 -0.50 -8.26 14.18
C ALA A 131 -0.09 -9.23 13.06
N ARG A 132 -0.23 -10.54 13.26
CA ARG A 132 0.06 -11.54 12.22
C ARG A 132 -0.75 -11.36 10.92
N ARG A 133 -1.97 -10.82 11.00
CA ARG A 133 -2.81 -10.53 9.81
C ARG A 133 -2.29 -9.33 9.02
N TYR A 134 -1.68 -8.36 9.70
CA TYR A 134 -1.16 -7.12 9.10
C TYR A 134 0.34 -7.13 8.85
N ALA A 135 1.05 -8.19 9.25
CA ALA A 135 2.50 -8.31 9.11
C ALA A 135 3.02 -7.97 7.71
N TRP A 136 2.33 -8.44 6.66
CA TRP A 136 2.72 -8.17 5.27
C TRP A 136 2.78 -6.67 4.91
N GLN A 137 2.00 -5.82 5.59
CA GLN A 137 2.04 -4.36 5.40
C GLN A 137 3.15 -3.69 6.20
N ALA A 138 3.46 -4.21 7.39
CA ALA A 138 4.47 -3.63 8.27
C ALA A 138 5.89 -4.08 7.96
N LEU A 139 6.06 -5.25 7.35
CA LEU A 139 7.38 -5.84 7.07
C LEU A 139 8.35 -4.91 6.33
N PRO A 140 7.94 -4.16 5.29
CA PRO A 140 8.85 -3.19 4.64
C PRO A 140 9.44 -2.18 5.63
N ASP A 141 8.62 -1.58 6.49
CA ASP A 141 9.05 -0.57 7.47
C ASP A 141 9.87 -1.20 8.61
N ILE A 142 9.54 -2.42 9.02
CA ILE A 142 10.32 -3.19 10.01
C ILE A 142 11.73 -3.50 9.47
N VAL A 143 11.83 -3.92 8.21
CA VAL A 143 13.11 -4.19 7.54
C VAL A 143 13.91 -2.91 7.34
N ALA A 144 13.26 -1.82 6.92
CA ALA A 144 13.91 -0.51 6.77
C ALA A 144 14.49 0.01 8.09
N ALA A 145 13.83 -0.28 9.22
CA ALA A 145 14.32 0.02 10.55
C ALA A 145 15.43 -0.94 11.05
N GLY A 146 15.77 -1.98 10.29
CA GLY A 146 16.80 -2.96 10.65
C GLY A 146 16.37 -3.98 11.72
N ASP A 147 15.07 -4.08 12.02
CA ASP A 147 14.54 -5.02 13.01
C ASP A 147 14.34 -6.42 12.40
N PHE A 148 15.46 -7.01 11.96
CA PHE A 148 15.47 -8.26 11.20
C PHE A 148 14.99 -9.46 12.03
N ALA A 149 15.14 -9.42 13.36
CA ALA A 149 14.62 -10.45 14.24
C ALA A 149 13.08 -10.46 14.26
N LEU A 150 12.44 -9.28 14.35
CA LEU A 150 10.99 -9.17 14.24
C LEU A 150 10.50 -9.57 12.85
N ALA A 151 11.21 -9.12 11.80
CA ALA A 151 10.87 -9.48 10.43
C ALA A 151 10.97 -10.99 10.18
N GLU A 152 11.99 -11.67 10.70
CA GLU A 152 12.14 -13.13 10.63
C GLU A 152 10.96 -13.88 11.26
N ARG A 153 10.46 -13.40 12.41
CA ARG A 153 9.32 -14.00 13.12
C ARG A 153 8.01 -13.92 12.31
N TYR A 154 7.88 -12.90 11.46
CA TYR A 154 6.63 -12.56 10.78
C TYR A 154 6.63 -12.82 9.28
N ARG A 155 7.80 -12.95 8.64
CA ARG A 155 7.89 -13.26 7.21
C ARG A 155 7.30 -14.64 6.91
N LYS A 156 6.64 -14.74 5.76
CA LYS A 156 6.19 -16.02 5.20
C LYS A 156 7.28 -16.63 4.32
N ASN A 157 6.96 -17.74 3.65
CA ASN A 157 7.83 -18.27 2.60
C ASN A 157 7.88 -17.27 1.43
N PRO A 158 9.04 -16.66 1.12
CA PRO A 158 9.12 -15.63 0.10
C PRO A 158 8.80 -16.12 -1.32
N LEU A 159 8.90 -17.44 -1.58
CA LEU A 159 8.62 -18.05 -2.89
C LEU A 159 7.20 -18.62 -3.00
N GLU A 160 6.32 -18.39 -2.02
CA GLU A 160 4.96 -18.95 -1.99
C GLU A 160 4.14 -18.62 -3.25
N LEU A 161 4.33 -17.41 -3.81
CA LEU A 161 3.58 -16.94 -4.99
C LEU A 161 4.20 -17.34 -6.34
N LEU A 162 5.36 -18.01 -6.36
CA LEU A 162 6.11 -18.26 -7.60
C LEU A 162 5.28 -19.03 -8.64
N ASN A 163 4.64 -20.12 -8.22
CA ASN A 163 3.81 -20.93 -9.12
C ASN A 163 2.59 -20.16 -9.64
N GLN A 164 2.03 -19.27 -8.81
CA GLN A 164 0.91 -18.42 -9.21
C GLN A 164 1.35 -17.43 -10.30
N VAL A 165 2.49 -16.77 -10.13
CA VAL A 165 3.05 -15.85 -11.13
C VAL A 165 3.31 -16.56 -12.47
N ASN A 166 3.90 -17.75 -12.44
CA ASN A 166 4.09 -18.56 -13.66
C ASN A 166 2.75 -18.93 -14.32
N ALA A 167 1.73 -19.29 -13.53
CA ALA A 167 0.40 -19.58 -14.07
C ALA A 167 -0.28 -18.32 -14.67
N ALA A 168 -0.11 -17.16 -14.06
CA ALA A 168 -0.62 -15.89 -14.57
C ALA A 168 0.09 -15.48 -15.85
N ALA A 169 1.39 -15.74 -15.98
CA ALA A 169 2.18 -15.44 -17.18
C ALA A 169 1.65 -16.14 -18.45
N ARG A 170 0.98 -17.28 -18.28
CA ARG A 170 0.36 -18.04 -19.38
C ARG A 170 -1.02 -17.50 -19.79
N ARG A 171 -1.62 -16.60 -18.98
CA ARG A 171 -3.01 -16.15 -19.13
C ARG A 171 -3.15 -14.66 -19.36
N TYR A 172 -2.25 -13.87 -18.79
CA TYR A 172 -2.33 -12.42 -18.78
C TYR A 172 -1.06 -11.82 -19.39
N PRO A 173 -1.18 -10.77 -20.21
CA PRO A 173 -0.01 -10.05 -20.69
C PRO A 173 0.68 -9.33 -19.53
N LEU A 174 2.00 -9.17 -19.63
CA LEU A 174 2.77 -8.35 -18.69
C LEU A 174 2.35 -6.88 -18.77
N PHE A 175 2.19 -6.40 -20.00
CA PHE A 175 1.70 -5.07 -20.34
C PHE A 175 0.34 -5.19 -21.04
N PRO A 176 -0.78 -5.08 -20.32
CA PRO A 176 -2.09 -5.13 -20.93
C PRO A 176 -2.42 -3.83 -21.69
N GLN A 177 -3.46 -3.87 -22.53
CA GLN A 177 -4.00 -2.69 -23.21
C GLN A 177 -4.60 -1.67 -22.22
N GLU A 178 -4.84 -0.45 -22.70
CA GLU A 178 -5.52 0.58 -21.94
C GLU A 178 -6.82 0.08 -21.29
N ARG A 179 -7.08 0.56 -20.07
CA ARG A 179 -8.25 0.20 -19.22
C ARG A 179 -8.28 -1.24 -18.69
N GLN A 180 -7.28 -2.07 -18.99
CA GLN A 180 -7.12 -3.38 -18.36
C GLN A 180 -6.16 -3.32 -17.17
N ALA A 181 -6.47 -4.11 -16.13
CA ALA A 181 -5.63 -4.20 -14.95
C ALA A 181 -4.34 -4.99 -15.25
N PRO A 182 -3.14 -4.49 -14.86
CA PRO A 182 -1.85 -5.14 -15.10
C PRO A 182 -1.62 -6.28 -14.10
N ARG A 183 -2.46 -7.32 -14.22
CA ARG A 183 -2.53 -8.40 -13.23
C ARG A 183 -1.22 -9.15 -13.09
N LEU A 184 -0.59 -9.56 -14.19
CA LEU A 184 0.69 -10.26 -14.15
C LEU A 184 1.77 -9.42 -13.49
N ALA A 185 1.85 -8.14 -13.84
CA ALA A 185 2.84 -7.26 -13.25
C ALA A 185 2.60 -7.04 -11.74
N ALA A 186 1.33 -6.94 -11.31
CA ALA A 186 1.00 -6.83 -9.88
C ALA A 186 1.37 -8.10 -9.10
N GLU A 187 1.11 -9.29 -9.66
CA GLU A 187 1.52 -10.56 -9.04
C GLU A 187 3.04 -10.69 -8.98
N LEU A 188 3.76 -10.27 -10.04
CA LEU A 188 5.22 -10.22 -10.06
C LEU A 188 5.76 -9.27 -9.00
N SER A 189 5.21 -8.06 -8.87
CA SER A 189 5.60 -7.07 -7.86
C SER A 189 5.41 -7.58 -6.43
N ASN A 190 4.34 -8.34 -6.17
CA ASN A 190 4.13 -8.93 -4.85
C ASN A 190 5.18 -10.01 -4.54
N LEU A 191 5.44 -10.91 -5.50
CA LEU A 191 6.48 -11.93 -5.36
C LEU A 191 7.87 -11.32 -5.16
N THR A 192 8.26 -10.33 -5.97
CA THR A 192 9.58 -9.68 -5.84
C THR A 192 9.70 -8.89 -4.55
N ARG A 193 8.63 -8.24 -4.07
CA ARG A 193 8.61 -7.59 -2.76
C ARG A 193 8.86 -8.60 -1.63
N ASP A 194 8.13 -9.72 -1.63
CA ASP A 194 8.26 -10.75 -0.59
C ASP A 194 9.67 -11.36 -0.60
N VAL A 195 10.21 -11.66 -1.79
CA VAL A 195 11.60 -12.14 -1.94
C VAL A 195 12.61 -11.08 -1.51
N GLY A 196 12.42 -9.81 -1.87
CA GLY A 196 13.28 -8.71 -1.44
C GLY A 196 13.32 -8.57 0.08
N ILE A 197 12.17 -8.64 0.75
CA ILE A 197 12.08 -8.70 2.22
C ILE A 197 12.84 -9.91 2.75
N GLY A 198 12.63 -11.10 2.18
CA GLY A 198 13.33 -12.32 2.60
C GLY A 198 14.85 -12.20 2.49
N ILE A 199 15.35 -11.68 1.37
CA ILE A 199 16.79 -11.42 1.14
C ILE A 199 17.31 -10.43 2.18
N ALA A 200 16.63 -9.30 2.40
CA ALA A 200 17.07 -8.29 3.36
C ALA A 200 17.15 -8.86 4.79
N VAL A 201 16.17 -9.66 5.20
CA VAL A 201 16.18 -10.32 6.52
C VAL A 201 17.32 -11.34 6.63
N LEU A 202 17.55 -12.17 5.60
CA LEU A 202 18.65 -13.14 5.60
C LEU A 202 20.01 -12.45 5.72
N ARG A 203 20.25 -11.40 4.93
CA ARG A 203 21.47 -10.59 5.02
C ARG A 203 21.62 -9.90 6.36
N GLY A 204 20.56 -9.24 6.84
CA GLY A 204 20.53 -8.57 8.13
C GLY A 204 20.76 -9.48 9.35
N THR A 205 20.60 -10.80 9.17
CA THR A 205 20.88 -11.82 10.18
C THR A 205 22.18 -12.61 9.92
N GLY A 206 23.01 -12.17 8.96
CA GLY A 206 24.30 -12.77 8.62
C GLY A 206 24.24 -14.02 7.74
N ARG A 207 23.08 -14.34 7.14
CA ARG A 207 22.84 -15.51 6.29
C ARG A 207 22.98 -15.18 4.80
N GLU A 208 24.14 -14.64 4.41
CA GLU A 208 24.40 -14.17 3.04
C GLU A 208 24.21 -15.26 1.97
N GLN A 209 24.72 -16.48 2.22
CA GLN A 209 24.60 -17.59 1.27
C GLN A 209 23.15 -18.01 1.03
N GLU A 210 22.31 -17.96 2.07
CA GLU A 210 20.88 -18.26 1.96
C GLU A 210 20.16 -17.15 1.19
N ALA A 211 20.55 -15.89 1.38
CA ALA A 211 20.00 -14.76 0.64
C ALA A 211 20.30 -14.88 -0.87
N ASP A 212 21.54 -15.23 -1.22
CA ASP A 212 21.93 -15.44 -2.62
C ASP A 212 21.27 -16.67 -3.23
N SER A 213 21.10 -17.73 -2.44
CA SER A 213 20.34 -18.92 -2.85
C SER A 213 18.87 -18.59 -3.10
N LEU A 214 18.25 -17.76 -2.25
CA LEU A 214 16.87 -17.31 -2.42
C LEU A 214 16.69 -16.48 -3.70
N ARG A 215 17.61 -15.54 -3.97
CA ARG A 215 17.64 -14.78 -5.22
C ARG A 215 17.73 -15.71 -6.43
N THR A 216 18.67 -16.66 -6.38
CA THR A 216 18.89 -17.63 -7.45
C THR A 216 17.66 -18.51 -7.68
N ALA A 217 17.01 -18.97 -6.61
CA ALA A 217 15.80 -19.78 -6.67
C ALA A 217 14.62 -19.03 -7.31
N LEU A 218 14.41 -17.76 -6.97
CA LEU A 218 13.40 -16.92 -7.63
C LEU A 218 13.67 -16.84 -9.14
N LEU A 219 14.89 -16.46 -9.52
CA LEU A 219 15.23 -16.25 -10.92
C LEU A 219 15.18 -17.55 -11.72
N ALA A 220 15.67 -18.67 -11.18
CA ALA A 220 15.60 -19.96 -11.85
C ALA A 220 14.16 -20.49 -11.94
N GLY A 221 13.31 -20.14 -10.98
CA GLY A 221 11.92 -20.59 -10.91
C GLY A 221 10.95 -19.86 -11.83
N LEU A 222 11.28 -18.66 -12.30
CA LEU A 222 10.45 -17.90 -13.24
C LEU A 222 10.62 -18.45 -14.67
N GLU A 223 9.52 -18.93 -15.26
CA GLU A 223 9.56 -19.62 -16.56
C GLU A 223 9.89 -18.66 -17.73
N SER A 224 9.38 -17.43 -17.67
CA SER A 224 9.57 -16.41 -18.71
C SER A 224 10.88 -15.66 -18.53
N GLY A 225 11.67 -15.53 -19.61
CA GLY A 225 12.90 -14.71 -19.63
C GLY A 225 12.64 -13.23 -19.39
N GLU A 226 11.51 -12.71 -19.87
CA GLU A 226 11.10 -11.32 -19.66
C GLU A 226 10.78 -11.05 -18.17
N LEU A 227 10.03 -11.96 -17.53
CA LEU A 227 9.74 -11.86 -16.11
C LEU A 227 11.00 -11.98 -15.26
N ARG A 228 11.93 -12.86 -15.64
CA ARG A 228 13.25 -12.98 -14.98
C ARG A 228 14.02 -11.68 -15.05
N ALA A 229 14.13 -11.07 -16.21
CA ALA A 229 14.84 -9.81 -16.40
C ALA A 229 14.19 -8.66 -15.61
N LEU A 230 12.86 -8.60 -15.58
CA LEU A 230 12.15 -7.56 -14.84
C LEU A 230 12.26 -7.77 -13.31
N ALA A 231 12.13 -9.01 -12.83
CA ALA A 231 12.30 -9.34 -11.42
C ALA A 231 13.71 -9.04 -10.92
N GLN A 232 14.73 -9.34 -11.73
CA GLN A 232 16.12 -9.01 -11.43
C GLN A 232 16.31 -7.51 -11.19
N ARG A 233 15.81 -6.67 -12.10
CA ARG A 233 15.91 -5.21 -11.97
C ARG A 233 15.13 -4.69 -10.76
N GLU A 234 13.93 -5.23 -10.50
CA GLU A 234 13.15 -4.85 -9.31
C GLU A 234 13.87 -5.15 -7.99
N LEU A 235 14.65 -6.24 -7.92
CA LEU A 235 15.45 -6.58 -6.74
C LEU A 235 16.69 -5.69 -6.57
N GLU A 236 17.17 -5.09 -7.66
CA GLU A 236 18.30 -4.15 -7.65
C GLU A 236 17.83 -2.73 -7.36
N GLU A 237 16.70 -2.34 -7.94
CA GLU A 237 16.06 -1.04 -7.81
C GLU A 237 14.54 -1.20 -7.70
N GLN A 238 14.02 -0.96 -6.50
CA GLN A 238 12.58 -1.02 -6.22
C GLN A 238 11.82 0.00 -7.06
N GLY A 239 10.66 -0.39 -7.58
CA GLY A 239 9.80 0.48 -8.39
C GLY A 239 10.00 0.35 -9.90
N THR A 240 10.96 -0.47 -10.35
CA THR A 240 11.22 -0.70 -11.78
C THR A 240 9.99 -1.25 -12.50
N ILE A 241 9.27 -2.21 -11.91
CA ILE A 241 8.05 -2.78 -12.50
C ILE A 241 7.00 -1.71 -12.75
N GLN A 242 6.69 -0.89 -11.73
CA GLN A 242 5.68 0.17 -11.83
C GLN A 242 6.12 1.24 -12.85
N GLY A 243 7.41 1.56 -12.90
CA GLY A 243 7.97 2.48 -13.88
C GLY A 243 7.83 1.97 -15.33
N GLU A 244 8.07 0.69 -15.59
CA GLU A 244 7.86 0.07 -16.91
C GLU A 244 6.38 0.10 -17.32
N ILE A 245 5.46 -0.22 -16.40
CA ILE A 245 4.01 -0.15 -16.68
C ILE A 245 3.59 1.28 -17.02
N ALA A 246 4.04 2.27 -16.25
CA ALA A 246 3.71 3.67 -16.49
C ALA A 246 4.24 4.14 -17.85
N ARG A 247 5.49 3.80 -18.19
CA ARG A 247 6.09 4.11 -19.50
C ARG A 247 5.32 3.46 -20.65
N HIS A 248 4.90 2.20 -20.50
CA HIS A 248 4.13 1.52 -21.53
C HIS A 248 2.76 2.18 -21.77
N ARG A 249 2.07 2.58 -20.70
CA ARG A 249 0.78 3.28 -20.80
C ARG A 249 0.93 4.63 -21.51
N MET A 250 1.92 5.43 -21.14
CA MET A 250 2.18 6.72 -21.81
C MET A 250 2.49 6.54 -23.30
N ALA A 251 3.18 5.47 -23.68
CA ALA A 251 3.47 5.18 -25.09
C ALA A 251 2.23 4.75 -25.90
N GLN A 252 1.25 4.10 -25.27
CA GLN A 252 -0.04 3.78 -25.88
C GLN A 252 -0.89 5.04 -26.06
N GLU A 253 -0.99 5.88 -25.03
CA GLU A 253 -1.76 7.13 -25.06
C GLU A 253 -1.22 8.12 -26.11
N GLY A 254 0.10 8.15 -26.32
CA GLY A 254 0.75 8.97 -27.35
C GLY A 254 0.56 8.48 -28.79
N HIS A 255 0.07 7.25 -28.99
CA HIS A 255 -0.20 6.68 -30.31
C HIS A 255 -1.64 6.91 -30.80
N ASP A 256 -2.54 7.34 -29.91
CA ASP A 256 -3.98 7.54 -30.17
C ASP A 256 -4.38 9.01 -30.45
N LEU A 257 -3.42 9.92 -30.65
CA LEU A 257 -3.69 11.26 -31.18
C LEU A 257 -3.81 11.19 -32.72
N PRO A 258 -4.98 11.50 -33.32
CA PRO A 258 -5.08 11.59 -34.77
C PRO A 258 -4.40 12.86 -35.27
N ASP A 259 -3.58 12.72 -36.32
CA ASP A 259 -3.12 13.81 -37.20
C ASP A 259 -4.30 14.56 -37.84
#